data_AF-A0A7C2UT03-F1
#
_entry.id   AF-A0A7C2UT03-F1
#
_cell.length_a   1.000
_cell.length_b   1.000
_cell.length_c   1.000
_cell.angle_alpha   90.00
_cell.angle_beta   90.00
_cell.angle_gamma   90.00
#
_symmetry.space_group_name_H-M   'P 1'
#
loop_
_entity.id
_entity.type
_entity.pdbx_description
1 polymer ?
#
loop_
_entity_poly.entity_id
_entity_poly.type
_entity_poly.pdbx_seq_one_letter_code
_entity_poly.pdbx_strand_id
1 'polypeptide(L)' 'MHPGPIQRGIEIDDAVADGAQSRILEQVRNGVYVRAATLAYALGE' A
#
# COMPACT_ATOMS: atom_id res chain seq x y z
N MET A 1 2.64 2.12 6.81
CA MET A 1 2.43 1.33 5.58
C MET A 1 2.33 -0.12 5.97
N HIS A 2 1.58 -0.94 5.25
CA HIS A 2 1.49 -2.38 5.49
C HIS A 2 0.85 -3.03 4.26
N PRO A 3 1.55 -3.91 3.53
CA PRO A 3 0.92 -4.68 2.46
C PRO A 3 -0.14 -5.61 3.05
N GLY A 4 -1.26 -5.80 2.33
CA GLY A 4 -2.34 -6.68 2.80
C GLY A 4 -2.13 -8.15 2.40
N PRO A 5 -2.91 -9.08 2.99
CA PRO A 5 -3.92 -8.86 4.04
C PRO A 5 -3.30 -8.55 5.41
N ILE A 6 -4.06 -7.88 6.29
CA ILE A 6 -3.59 -7.40 7.59
C ILE A 6 -4.29 -8.13 8.75
N GLN A 7 -3.53 -8.60 9.73
CA GLN A 7 -4.01 -9.22 10.98
C GLN A 7 -4.06 -8.22 12.14
N ARG A 8 -5.18 -7.51 12.27
CA ARG A 8 -5.44 -6.54 13.36
C ARG A 8 -5.36 -7.20 14.74
N GLY A 9 -4.76 -6.49 15.70
CA GLY A 9 -4.55 -6.95 17.07
C GLY A 9 -3.46 -8.02 17.24
N ILE A 10 -2.84 -8.47 16.14
CA ILE A 10 -1.70 -9.40 16.15
C ILE A 10 -0.44 -8.70 15.64
N GLU A 11 -0.47 -8.24 14.38
CA GLU A 11 0.70 -7.61 13.75
C GLU A 11 0.61 -6.08 13.72
N ILE A 12 -0.60 -5.53 13.87
CA ILE A 12 -0.81 -4.08 13.95
C ILE A 12 -2.03 -3.75 14.82
N ASP A 13 -1.89 -2.73 15.65
CA ASP A 13 -2.99 -2.18 16.44
C ASP A 13 -3.94 -1.34 15.58
N ASP A 14 -5.22 -1.32 15.91
CA ASP A 14 -6.24 -0.56 15.18
C ASP A 14 -5.92 0.94 15.14
N ALA A 15 -5.43 1.51 16.25
CA ALA A 15 -5.07 2.93 16.32
C ALA A 15 -3.89 3.28 15.42
N VAL A 16 -3.02 2.31 15.10
CA VAL A 16 -1.91 2.48 14.15
C VAL A 16 -2.38 2.27 12.71
N ALA A 17 -3.21 1.25 12.47
CA ALA A 17 -3.74 0.94 11.16
C ALA A 17 -4.63 2.06 10.59
N ASP A 18 -5.40 2.72 11.45
CA ASP A 18 -6.37 3.76 11.07
C ASP A 18 -6.00 5.17 11.55
N GLY A 19 -4.85 5.32 12.22
CA GLY A 19 -4.39 6.60 12.75
C GLY A 19 -3.97 7.61 11.68
N ALA A 20 -3.79 8.87 12.08
CA ALA A 20 -3.46 9.98 11.18
C ALA A 20 -2.14 9.81 10.39
N GLN A 21 -1.23 8.97 10.89
CA GLN A 21 0.03 8.64 10.22
C GLN A 21 -0.06 7.40 9.33
N SER A 22 -1.23 6.73 9.29
CA SER A 22 -1.43 5.55 8.45
C SER A 22 -1.34 5.91 6.98
N ARG A 23 -0.65 5.04 6.24
CA ARG A 23 -0.44 5.14 4.79
C ARG A 23 -0.79 3.83 4.09
N ILE A 24 -1.55 2.95 4.75
CA ILE A 24 -1.87 1.61 4.22
C ILE A 24 -2.66 1.73 2.91
N LEU A 25 -3.76 2.49 2.91
CA LEU A 25 -4.60 2.65 1.73
C LEU A 25 -3.91 3.43 0.61
N GLU A 26 -3.13 4.47 0.96
CA GLU A 26 -2.34 5.23 0.01
C GLU A 26 -1.29 4.34 -0.67
N GLN A 27 -0.57 3.51 0.09
CA GLN A 27 0.40 2.56 -0.44
C GLN A 27 -0.25 1.52 -1.38
N VAL A 28 -1.41 0.97 -1.03
CA VAL A 28 -2.15 0.03 -1.90
C VAL A 28 -2.58 0.71 -3.19
N ARG A 29 -3.13 1.94 -3.10
CA ARG A 29 -3.51 2.73 -4.28
C ARG A 29 -2.30 3.02 -5.18
N ASN A 30 -1.17 3.40 -4.58
CA ASN A 30 0.06 3.69 -5.29
C ASN A 30 0.62 2.47 -6.03
N GLY A 31 0.31 1.25 -5.57
CA GLY A 31 0.67 0.02 -6.26
C GLY A 31 0.13 -0.06 -7.70
N VAL A 32 -1.03 0.54 -8.00
CA VAL A 32 -1.57 0.60 -9.38
C VAL A 32 -0.67 1.44 -10.27
N TYR A 33 -0.32 2.65 -9.81
CA TYR A 33 0.51 3.57 -10.57
C TYR A 33 1.93 3.02 -10.78
N VAL A 34 2.51 2.40 -9.75
CA VAL A 34 3.84 1.77 -9.87
C VAL A 34 3.83 0.67 -10.92
N ARG A 35 2.80 -0.20 -10.93
CA ARG A 35 2.70 -1.26 -11.94
C ARG A 35 2.48 -0.70 -13.34
N ALA A 36 1.62 0.30 -13.50
CA ALA A 36 1.40 0.96 -14.79
C ALA A 36 2.70 1.57 -15.33
N ALA A 37 3.43 2.33 -14.50
CA ALA A 37 4.70 2.91 -14.88
C ALA A 37 5.77 1.85 -15.18
N THR A 38 5.80 0.75 -14.41
CA THR A 38 6.73 -0.37 -14.65
C THR A 38 6.46 -1.05 -15.99
N LEU A 39 5.18 -1.27 -16.33
CA LEU A 39 4.79 -1.84 -17.61
C LEU A 39 5.12 -0.88 -18.77
N ALA A 40 4.80 0.40 -18.65
CA ALA A 40 5.14 1.42 -19.65
C ALA A 40 6.66 1.43 -19.92
N TYR A 41 7.46 1.50 -18.85
CA TYR A 41 8.92 1.46 -18.95
C TYR A 41 9.42 0.17 -19.62
N ALA A 42 8.88 -0.99 -19.24
CA ALA A 42 9.27 -2.27 -19.82
C ALA A 42 8.88 -2.43 -21.30
N LEU A 43 7.85 -1.71 -21.75
CA LEU A 43 7.39 -1.69 -23.14
C LEU A 43 8.06 -0.59 -23.97
N GLY A 44 8.86 0.29 -23.35
CA GLY A 44 9.54 1.40 -24.02
C GLY A 44 8.68 2.63 -24.26
N GLU A 45 7.63 2.82 -23.47
CA GLU A 45 6.79 4.03 -23.44
C GLU A 45 7.33 5.10 -22.47
#